data_AF-A0A832GXE1-F1
#
_entry.id   AF-A0A832GXE1-F1
#
_cell.length_a   1.000
_cell.length_b   1.000
_cell.length_c   1.000
_cell.angle_alpha   90.00
_cell.angle_beta   90.00
_cell.angle_gamma   90.00
#
_symmetry.space_group_name_H-M   'P 1'
#
loop_
_entity.id
_entity.type
_entity.pdbx_description
1 polymer ?
#
loop_
_entity_poly.entity_id
_entity_poly.type
_entity_poly.pdbx_seq_one_letter_code
_entity_poly.pdbx_strand_id
1 'polypeptide(L)'
;MSEEPLLPSEAATRDNLLSELDGLDNAWREYVERVRALADQWEMTKLKLLEKISRTEGLLKATEADLERINVELELGLAEEEEKREEKSKLEERKAKLEARLRALQEIVEAVESRLLEHLSRVRGA
;
A
#
# COMPACT_ATOMS: atom_id res chain seq x y z
N MET A 1 41.78 34.16 22.66
CA MET A 1 41.20 34.01 24.01
C MET A 1 41.50 32.59 24.42
N SER A 2 42.32 32.40 25.43
CA SER A 2 42.66 31.09 25.98
C SER A 2 41.39 30.50 26.58
N GLU A 3 40.87 29.43 25.99
CA GLU A 3 39.85 28.61 26.66
C GLU A 3 40.50 28.06 27.93
N GLU A 4 39.96 28.43 29.09
CA GLU A 4 40.36 27.79 30.35
C GLU A 4 40.12 26.29 30.22
N PRO A 5 41.07 25.44 30.63
CA PRO A 5 40.90 23.99 30.50
C PRO A 5 39.71 23.53 31.36
N LEU A 6 38.83 22.71 30.75
CA LEU A 6 37.68 22.12 31.42
C LEU A 6 38.10 21.33 32.68
N LEU A 7 37.24 21.36 33.70
CA LEU A 7 37.37 20.42 34.82
C LEU A 7 37.14 18.98 34.33
N PRO A 8 37.76 17.97 34.97
CA PRO A 8 37.58 16.56 34.58
C PRO A 8 36.12 16.10 34.53
N SER A 9 35.27 16.61 35.44
CA SER A 9 33.84 16.32 35.45
C SER A 9 33.11 16.93 34.25
N GLU A 10 33.50 18.14 33.83
CA GLU A 10 32.90 18.84 32.69
C GLU A 10 33.32 18.18 31.37
N ALA A 11 34.58 17.75 31.27
CA ALA A 11 35.07 16.96 30.14
C ALA A 11 34.30 15.63 30.01
N ALA A 12 34.10 14.91 31.12
CA ALA A 12 33.34 13.67 31.11
C ALA A 12 31.86 13.88 30.73
N THR A 13 31.21 14.95 31.23
CA THR A 13 29.85 15.30 30.82
C THR A 13 29.77 15.63 29.34
N ARG A 14 30.70 16.43 28.82
CA ARG A 14 30.78 16.76 27.38
C ARG A 14 30.94 15.50 26.54
N ASP A 15 31.88 14.63 26.89
CA ASP A 15 32.19 13.43 26.11
C ASP A 15 31.00 12.46 26.11
N ASN A 16 30.28 12.33 27.23
CA ASN A 16 29.03 11.57 27.30
C ASN A 16 27.95 12.16 26.37
N LEU A 17 27.74 13.48 26.41
CA LEU A 17 26.74 14.13 25.55
C LEU A 17 27.07 14.00 24.07
N LEU A 18 28.34 14.14 23.69
CA LEU A 18 28.79 13.92 22.31
C LEU A 18 28.56 12.48 21.87
N SER A 19 28.85 11.50 22.72
CA SER A 19 28.58 10.09 22.42
C SER A 19 27.08 9.79 22.25
N GLU A 20 26.20 10.44 23.03
CA GLU A 20 24.75 10.30 22.87
C GLU A 20 24.28 10.93 21.54
N LEU A 21 24.81 12.09 21.16
CA LEU A 21 24.54 12.72 19.87
C LEU A 21 24.99 11.86 18.70
N ASP A 22 26.19 11.26 18.77
CA ASP A 22 26.66 10.30 17.76
C ASP A 22 25.71 9.09 17.64
N GLY A 23 25.15 8.64 18.76
CA GLY A 23 24.13 7.59 18.79
C GLY A 23 22.86 7.99 18.04
N LEU A 24 22.36 9.21 18.26
CA LEU A 24 21.20 9.75 17.55
C LEU A 24 21.45 9.90 16.05
N ASP A 25 22.62 10.39 15.66
CA ASP A 25 23.02 10.53 14.26
C ASP A 25 23.10 9.19 13.53
N ASN A 26 23.62 8.16 14.19
CA ASN A 26 23.66 6.80 13.65
C ASN A 26 22.25 6.20 13.51
N ALA A 27 21.40 6.37 14.53
CA ALA A 27 20.01 5.92 14.46
C ALA A 27 19.24 6.61 13.33
N TRP A 28 19.48 7.92 13.13
CA TRP A 28 18.89 8.66 12.01
C TRP A 28 19.37 8.12 10.66
N ARG A 29 20.68 7.85 10.50
CA ARG A 29 21.24 7.26 9.27
C ARG A 29 20.59 5.91 8.95
N GLU A 30 20.50 5.02 9.94
CA GLU A 30 19.83 3.73 9.77
C GLU A 30 18.37 3.88 9.36
N TYR A 31 17.64 4.80 9.99
CA TYR A 31 16.25 5.07 9.64
C TYR A 31 16.12 5.53 8.17
N VAL A 32 16.97 6.47 7.74
CA VAL A 32 16.99 6.96 6.34
C VAL A 32 17.25 5.82 5.36
N GLU A 33 18.24 4.98 5.64
CA GLU A 33 18.59 3.84 4.79
C GLU A 33 17.43 2.82 4.68
N ARG A 34 16.80 2.49 5.81
CA ARG A 34 15.66 1.56 5.84
C ARG A 34 14.45 2.11 5.10
N VAL A 35 14.15 3.41 5.23
CA VAL A 35 13.04 4.04 4.50
C VAL A 35 13.28 3.98 2.99
N ARG A 36 14.51 4.24 2.53
CA ARG A 36 14.86 4.16 1.10
C ARG A 36 14.74 2.72 0.58
N ALA A 37 15.31 1.76 1.31
CA ALA A 37 15.21 0.35 0.95
C ALA A 37 13.76 -0.15 0.90
N LEU A 38 12.92 0.28 1.85
CA LEU A 38 11.50 -0.03 1.86
C LEU A 38 10.78 0.60 0.65
N ALA A 39 11.14 1.83 0.27
CA ALA A 39 10.56 2.48 -0.90
C ALA A 39 10.88 1.71 -2.19
N ASP A 40 12.12 1.27 -2.37
CA ASP A 40 12.52 0.47 -3.54
C ASP A 40 11.77 -0.89 -3.57
N GLN A 41 11.66 -1.55 -2.42
CA GLN A 41 10.88 -2.78 -2.30
C GLN A 41 9.38 -2.56 -2.58
N TRP A 42 8.86 -1.41 -2.15
CA TRP A 42 7.46 -1.05 -2.35
C TRP A 42 7.14 -0.88 -3.82
N GLU A 43 7.95 -0.18 -4.61
CA GLU A 43 7.73 -0.03 -6.05
C GLU A 43 7.56 -1.38 -6.77
N MET A 44 8.44 -2.34 -6.46
CA MET A 44 8.35 -3.70 -7.03
C MET A 44 7.08 -4.45 -6.60
N THR A 45 6.61 -4.21 -5.38
CA THR A 45 5.41 -4.85 -4.83
C THR A 45 4.14 -4.19 -5.38
N LYS A 46 4.13 -2.87 -5.46
CA LYS A 46 3.07 -2.02 -6.01
C LYS A 46 2.74 -2.42 -7.45
N LEU A 47 3.75 -2.61 -8.29
CA LEU A 47 3.55 -3.09 -9.67
C LEU A 47 2.78 -4.43 -9.71
N LYS A 48 3.15 -5.39 -8.86
CA LYS A 48 2.45 -6.69 -8.77
C LYS A 48 1.02 -6.55 -8.26
N LEU A 49 0.76 -5.61 -7.36
CA LEU A 49 -0.58 -5.32 -6.85
C LEU A 49 -1.44 -4.65 -7.94
N LEU A 50 -0.89 -3.69 -8.67
CA LEU A 50 -1.57 -3.01 -9.78
C LEU A 50 -1.91 -4.00 -10.90
N GLU A 51 -1.03 -4.95 -11.21
CA GLU A 51 -1.33 -6.03 -12.16
C GLU A 51 -2.50 -6.90 -11.68
N LYS A 52 -2.55 -7.25 -10.39
CA LYS A 52 -3.67 -8.00 -9.80
C LYS A 52 -4.97 -7.19 -9.81
N ILE A 53 -4.90 -5.88 -9.57
CA ILE A 53 -6.04 -4.96 -9.66
C ILE A 53 -6.59 -4.98 -11.08
N SER A 54 -5.74 -4.71 -12.08
CA SER A 54 -6.14 -4.70 -13.49
C SER A 54 -6.76 -6.02 -13.95
N ARG A 55 -6.18 -7.16 -13.53
CA ARG A 55 -6.78 -8.48 -13.79
C ARG A 55 -8.14 -8.66 -13.14
N THR A 56 -8.30 -8.20 -11.89
CA THR A 56 -9.56 -8.31 -11.15
C THR A 56 -10.64 -7.45 -11.80
N GLU A 57 -10.29 -6.23 -12.24
CA GLU A 57 -11.18 -5.34 -13.00
C GLU A 57 -11.60 -5.96 -14.35
N GLY A 58 -10.67 -6.59 -15.06
CA GLY A 58 -10.98 -7.31 -16.30
C GLY A 58 -11.98 -8.45 -16.08
N LEU A 59 -11.80 -9.24 -15.02
CA LEU A 59 -12.74 -10.31 -14.65
C LEU A 59 -14.09 -9.76 -14.19
N LEU A 60 -14.11 -8.64 -13.47
CA LEU A 60 -15.32 -7.97 -13.03
C LEU A 60 -16.13 -7.50 -14.25
N LYS A 61 -15.49 -6.79 -15.18
CA LYS A 61 -16.12 -6.31 -16.42
C LYS A 61 -16.68 -7.45 -17.27
N ALA A 62 -15.96 -8.57 -17.37
CA ALA A 62 -16.46 -9.75 -18.08
C ALA A 62 -17.71 -10.34 -17.39
N THR A 63 -17.68 -10.45 -16.05
CA THR A 63 -18.81 -10.94 -15.25
C THR A 63 -20.03 -10.02 -15.38
N GLU A 64 -19.82 -8.71 -15.43
CA GLU A 64 -20.88 -7.72 -15.64
C GLU A 64 -21.48 -7.81 -17.05
N ALA A 65 -20.65 -8.02 -18.08
CA ALA A 65 -21.14 -8.24 -19.43
C ALA A 65 -21.97 -9.52 -19.56
N ASP A 66 -21.57 -10.60 -18.87
CA ASP A 66 -22.35 -11.84 -18.81
C ASP A 66 -23.70 -11.64 -18.11
N LEU A 67 -23.72 -10.90 -17.00
CA LEU A 67 -24.96 -10.55 -16.30
C LEU A 67 -25.88 -9.69 -17.18
N GLU A 68 -25.33 -8.70 -17.86
CA GLU A 68 -26.08 -7.82 -18.77
C GLU A 68 -26.70 -8.62 -19.92
N ARG A 69 -25.93 -9.53 -20.51
CA ARG A 69 -26.43 -10.44 -21.56
C ARG A 69 -27.62 -11.26 -21.07
N ILE A 70 -27.54 -11.84 -19.87
CA ILE A 70 -28.66 -12.60 -19.28
C ILE A 70 -29.87 -11.69 -19.07
N ASN A 71 -29.69 -10.47 -18.57
CA ASN A 71 -30.81 -9.53 -18.38
C ASN A 71 -31.48 -9.20 -19.72
N VAL A 72 -30.71 -8.94 -20.78
CA VAL A 72 -31.25 -8.68 -22.13
C VAL A 72 -31.98 -9.91 -22.69
N GLU A 73 -31.43 -11.12 -22.52
CA GLU A 73 -32.09 -12.38 -22.92
C GLU A 73 -33.46 -12.54 -22.23
N LEU A 74 -33.54 -12.21 -20.93
CA LEU A 74 -34.78 -12.26 -20.16
C LEU A 74 -35.78 -11.16 -20.58
N GLU A 75 -35.32 -9.91 -20.75
CA GLU A 75 -36.16 -8.78 -21.15
C GLU A 75 -36.78 -8.97 -22.54
N LEU A 76 -36.05 -9.59 -23.46
CA LEU A 76 -36.52 -9.91 -24.80
C LEU A 76 -37.37 -11.20 -24.85
N GLY A 77 -37.55 -11.89 -23.72
CA GLY A 77 -38.27 -13.17 -23.65
C GLY A 77 -37.58 -14.30 -24.42
N LEU A 78 -36.26 -14.22 -24.60
CA LEU A 78 -35.44 -15.23 -25.28
C LEU A 78 -35.05 -16.39 -24.35
N ALA A 79 -35.21 -16.21 -23.03
CA ALA A 79 -35.01 -17.22 -22.00
C ALA A 79 -36.06 -17.06 -20.89
N GLU A 80 -36.37 -18.15 -20.20
CA GLU A 80 -37.23 -18.09 -19.00
C GLU A 80 -36.38 -17.75 -17.76
N GLU A 81 -36.97 -16.99 -16.83
CA GLU A 81 -36.27 -16.57 -15.62
C GLU A 81 -35.82 -17.75 -14.76
N GLU A 82 -36.61 -18.82 -14.69
CA GLU A 82 -36.26 -20.03 -13.94
C GLU A 82 -35.03 -20.75 -14.54
N GLU A 83 -34.84 -20.68 -15.87
CA GLU A 83 -33.70 -21.29 -16.57
C GLU A 83 -32.39 -20.54 -16.28
N LYS A 84 -32.45 -19.21 -16.15
CA LYS A 84 -31.29 -18.35 -15.93
C LYS A 84 -30.99 -18.01 -14.48
N ARG A 85 -31.91 -18.30 -13.56
CA ARG A 85 -31.82 -17.92 -12.15
C ARG A 85 -30.53 -18.39 -11.47
N GLU A 86 -30.16 -19.66 -11.66
CA GLU A 86 -28.97 -20.23 -11.02
C GLU A 86 -27.67 -19.66 -11.63
N GLU A 87 -27.64 -19.46 -12.95
CA GLU A 87 -26.51 -18.85 -13.66
C GLU A 87 -26.30 -17.40 -13.19
N LYS A 88 -27.38 -16.61 -13.14
CA LYS A 88 -27.38 -15.22 -12.66
C LYS A 88 -26.90 -15.12 -11.22
N SER A 89 -27.42 -15.95 -10.32
CA SER A 89 -27.03 -15.96 -8.91
C SER A 89 -25.53 -16.28 -8.72
N LYS A 90 -24.99 -17.24 -9.48
CA LYS A 90 -23.54 -17.56 -9.45
C LYS A 90 -22.69 -16.38 -9.93
N LEU A 91 -23.13 -15.69 -10.98
CA LEU A 91 -22.42 -14.52 -11.51
C LEU A 91 -22.49 -13.33 -10.54
N GLU A 92 -23.62 -13.10 -9.88
CA GLU A 92 -23.76 -12.09 -8.83
C GLU A 92 -22.84 -12.37 -7.64
N GLU A 93 -22.77 -13.62 -7.18
CA GLU A 93 -21.84 -14.02 -6.10
C GLU A 93 -20.38 -13.81 -6.52
N ARG A 94 -20.04 -14.19 -7.76
CA ARG A 94 -18.70 -13.97 -8.32
C ARG A 94 -18.38 -12.48 -8.40
N LYS A 95 -19.32 -11.65 -8.86
CA LYS A 95 -19.18 -10.19 -8.91
C LYS A 95 -18.88 -9.63 -7.53
N ALA A 96 -19.67 -9.98 -6.51
CA ALA A 96 -19.45 -9.52 -5.14
C ALA A 96 -18.07 -9.91 -4.60
N LYS A 97 -17.61 -11.15 -4.87
CA LYS A 97 -16.26 -11.60 -4.49
C LYS A 97 -15.16 -10.80 -5.19
N LEU A 98 -15.32 -10.51 -6.48
CA LEU A 98 -14.36 -9.73 -7.25
C LEU A 98 -14.30 -8.27 -6.78
N GLU A 99 -15.44 -7.65 -6.49
CA GLU A 99 -15.51 -6.30 -5.94
C GLU A 99 -14.86 -6.19 -4.56
N ALA A 100 -15.10 -7.16 -3.67
CA ALA A 100 -14.48 -7.19 -2.35
C ALA A 100 -12.96 -7.33 -2.46
N ARG A 101 -12.48 -8.21 -3.35
CA ARG A 101 -11.06 -8.38 -3.63
C ARG A 101 -10.43 -7.12 -4.22
N LEU A 102 -11.11 -6.46 -5.15
CA LEU A 102 -10.64 -5.23 -5.77
C LEU A 102 -10.44 -4.12 -4.72
N ARG A 103 -11.44 -3.91 -3.87
CA ARG A 103 -11.38 -2.96 -2.75
C ARG A 103 -10.21 -3.25 -1.83
N ALA A 104 -10.06 -4.49 -1.38
CA ALA A 104 -8.95 -4.88 -0.51
C ALA A 104 -7.57 -4.62 -1.13
N LEU A 105 -7.40 -4.86 -2.44
CA LEU A 105 -6.13 -4.58 -3.12
C LEU A 105 -5.85 -3.08 -3.22
N GLN A 106 -6.86 -2.27 -3.51
CA GLN A 106 -6.76 -0.82 -3.59
C GLN A 106 -6.41 -0.22 -2.22
N GLU A 107 -7.07 -0.68 -1.14
CA GLU A 107 -6.79 -0.25 0.24
C GLU A 107 -5.35 -0.54 0.65
N ILE A 108 -4.79 -1.70 0.30
CA ILE A 108 -3.38 -2.02 0.58
C ILE A 108 -2.46 -1.01 -0.10
N VAL A 109 -2.70 -0.69 -1.38
CA VAL A 109 -1.88 0.25 -2.14
C VAL A 109 -1.95 1.64 -1.50
N GLU A 110 -3.15 2.13 -1.24
CA GLU A 110 -3.36 3.46 -0.66
C GLU A 110 -2.74 3.59 0.74
N ALA A 111 -2.98 2.61 1.63
CA ALA A 111 -2.50 2.66 3.00
C ALA A 111 -0.97 2.62 3.09
N VAL A 112 -0.32 1.77 2.29
CA VAL A 112 1.15 1.67 2.29
C VAL A 112 1.77 2.90 1.63
N GLU A 113 1.24 3.35 0.50
CA GLU A 113 1.74 4.53 -0.20
C GLU A 113 1.67 5.77 0.69
N SER A 114 0.52 6.02 1.34
CA SER A 114 0.33 7.18 2.21
C SER A 114 1.34 7.19 3.36
N ARG A 115 1.56 6.05 4.02
CA ARG A 115 2.51 5.95 5.12
C ARG A 115 3.96 6.09 4.65
N LEU A 116 4.29 5.48 3.51
CA LEU A 116 5.63 5.58 2.95
C LEU A 116 5.97 7.02 2.53
N LEU A 117 5.02 7.74 1.92
CA LEU A 117 5.17 9.15 1.56
C LEU A 117 5.43 10.03 2.79
N GLU A 118 4.75 9.77 3.91
CA GLU A 118 5.02 10.46 5.18
C GLU A 118 6.48 10.26 5.61
N HIS A 119 6.99 9.03 5.60
CA HIS A 119 8.38 8.75 5.95
C HIS A 119 9.38 9.35 4.97
N LEU A 120 9.11 9.29 3.65
CA LEU A 120 9.95 9.90 2.62
C LEU A 120 10.00 11.43 2.74
N SER A 121 8.88 12.06 3.11
CA SER A 121 8.84 13.51 3.33
C SER A 121 9.75 13.93 4.49
N ARG A 122 9.77 13.15 5.58
CA ARG A 122 10.68 13.36 6.72
C ARG A 122 12.14 13.21 6.32
N VAL A 123 12.46 12.22 5.48
CA VAL A 123 13.82 11.98 5.00
C VAL A 123 14.29 13.08 4.02
N ARG A 124 13.39 13.65 3.21
CA ARG A 124 13.71 14.72 2.24
C ARG A 124 13.75 16.11 2.86
N GLY A 125 13.06 16.32 3.98
CA GLY A 125 13.01 17.60 4.71
C GLY A 125 14.13 17.79 5.73
N ALA A 126 14.97 16.78 5.94
CA ALA A 126 16.23 16.85 6.68
C ALA A 126 17.38 17.14 5.72
#